data_AF-A0A2E8Y7G1-F1
#
_entry.id   AF-A0A2E8Y7G1-F1
#
_cell.length_a   1.000
_cell.length_b   1.000
_cell.length_c   1.000
_cell.angle_alpha   90.00
_cell.angle_beta   90.00
_cell.angle_gamma   90.00
#
_symmetry.space_group_name_H-M   'P 1'
#
loop_
_entity.id
_entity.type
_entity.pdbx_description
1 polymer ?
#
loop_
_entity_poly.entity_id
_entity_poly.type
_entity_poly.pdbx_seq_one_letter_code
_entity_poly.pdbx_strand_id
1 'polypeptide(L)'
;ERGLAKAGGGLKLDQLKRKLVTYPSVPAIVLAELVSAVEIPSGSLVGAFVDDELRGVQVAKRVNGGGTVTLVVHASQRETVRFRLWNAAASAWQPINERLALDSGEMLGTAAERVRLTLDARPLAKGLMLSRDSMRLVIAPELLDTHKVQRSMDLVHWVDFPVNGAEGETGLTIDPSQSHEFYRLIKR
;
A
#
# COMPACT_ATOMS: atom_id res chain seq x y z
N GLU A 1 -1.19 39.54 42.93
CA GLU A 1 -1.65 39.85 41.56
C GLU A 1 -0.97 38.93 40.56
N ARG A 2 -1.69 38.00 39.92
CA ARG A 2 -1.18 37.17 38.82
C ARG A 2 -2.33 36.89 37.85
N GLY A 3 -2.41 37.64 36.75
CA GLY A 3 -3.53 37.43 35.83
C GLY A 3 -3.54 38.11 34.46
N LEU A 4 -2.47 38.78 33.99
CA LEU A 4 -2.60 39.65 32.80
C LEU A 4 -1.60 39.46 31.64
N ALA A 5 -0.67 38.50 31.69
CA ALA A 5 0.36 38.39 30.64
C ALA A 5 0.00 37.50 29.42
N LYS A 6 -1.10 36.73 29.43
CA LYS A 6 -1.40 35.75 28.36
C LYS A 6 -2.32 36.25 27.23
N ALA A 7 -3.03 37.37 27.40
CA ALA A 7 -4.05 37.81 26.43
C ALA A 7 -3.48 38.49 25.17
N GLY A 8 -2.34 39.20 25.28
CA GLY A 8 -1.75 39.93 24.14
C GLY A 8 -1.02 39.02 23.14
N GLY A 9 -0.46 37.91 23.60
CA GLY A 9 0.32 36.99 22.77
C GLY A 9 -0.51 36.26 21.71
N GLY A 10 -1.75 35.85 22.06
CA GLY A 10 -2.65 35.16 21.12
C GLY A 10 -3.08 36.06 19.96
N LEU A 11 -3.52 37.29 20.27
CA LEU A 11 -3.90 38.28 19.26
C LEU A 11 -2.72 38.65 18.34
N LYS A 12 -1.52 38.75 18.91
CA LYS A 12 -0.31 39.03 18.15
C LYS A 12 0.09 37.86 17.24
N LEU A 13 -0.05 36.62 17.71
CA LEU A 13 0.20 35.41 16.93
C LEU A 13 -0.77 35.31 15.73
N ASP A 14 -2.06 35.57 15.94
CA ASP A 14 -3.06 35.54 14.86
C ASP A 14 -2.83 36.63 13.82
N GLN A 15 -2.39 37.82 14.26
CA GLN A 15 -2.02 38.91 13.37
C GLN A 15 -0.79 38.56 12.52
N LEU A 16 0.22 37.90 13.11
CA LEU A 16 1.46 37.52 12.43
C LEU A 16 1.27 36.32 11.50
N LYS A 17 0.44 35.33 11.87
CA LYS A 17 0.08 34.20 11.01
C LYS A 17 -0.48 34.64 9.65
N ARG A 18 -1.29 35.70 9.61
CA ARG A 18 -1.85 36.26 8.35
C ARG A 18 -0.83 36.98 7.47
N LYS A 19 0.31 37.37 8.04
CA LYS A 19 1.43 38.00 7.34
C LYS A 19 2.56 37.01 7.03
N LEU A 20 2.40 35.76 7.45
CA LEU A 20 3.38 34.71 7.21
C LEU A 20 3.40 34.43 5.71
N VAL A 21 4.55 34.65 5.10
CA VAL A 21 4.77 34.29 3.71
C VAL A 21 4.94 32.78 3.62
N THR A 22 4.02 32.10 2.95
CA THR A 22 4.12 30.67 2.63
C THR A 22 4.79 30.53 1.27
N TYR A 23 5.96 29.90 1.21
CA TYR A 23 6.58 29.51 -0.05
C TYR A 23 5.81 28.33 -0.68
N PRO A 24 5.83 28.18 -2.02
CA PRO A 24 5.35 26.97 -2.67
C PRO A 24 6.07 25.75 -2.06
N SER A 25 5.31 24.67 -1.90
CA SER A 25 5.67 23.46 -1.15
C SER A 25 7.13 23.02 -1.35
N VAL A 26 7.84 22.82 -0.25
CA VAL A 26 9.10 22.08 -0.26
C VAL A 26 8.77 20.61 -0.54
N PRO A 27 9.41 19.96 -1.52
CA PRO A 27 9.16 18.54 -1.78
C PRO A 27 9.54 17.68 -0.57
N ALA A 28 8.77 16.63 -0.32
CA ALA A 28 9.15 15.57 0.59
C ALA A 28 10.19 14.65 -0.08
N ILE A 29 11.04 14.01 0.72
CA ILE A 29 12.02 13.03 0.25
C ILE A 29 11.74 11.70 0.93
N VAL A 30 11.64 10.62 0.15
CA VAL A 30 11.44 9.27 0.67
C VAL A 30 12.62 8.39 0.25
N LEU A 31 13.39 7.91 1.21
CA LEU A 31 14.43 6.90 1.03
C LEU A 31 13.83 5.53 1.33
N ALA A 32 13.66 4.73 0.29
CA ALA A 32 13.00 3.44 0.40
C ALA A 32 13.86 2.27 -0.09
N GLU A 33 13.64 1.13 0.54
CA GLU A 33 14.00 -0.18 0.00
C GLU A 33 12.77 -0.83 -0.62
N LEU A 34 13.00 -1.51 -1.74
CA LEU A 34 12.00 -2.23 -2.49
C LEU A 34 12.09 -3.71 -2.11
N VAL A 35 11.05 -4.20 -1.45
CA VAL A 35 10.93 -5.60 -1.05
C VAL A 35 10.11 -6.33 -2.11
N SER A 36 10.69 -7.34 -2.73
CA SER A 36 10.05 -8.14 -3.78
C SER A 36 10.50 -9.59 -3.69
N ALA A 37 9.60 -10.52 -4.00
CA ALA A 37 9.93 -11.95 -4.11
C ALA A 37 10.70 -12.27 -5.40
N VAL A 38 10.58 -11.41 -6.41
CA VAL A 38 11.24 -11.55 -7.71
C VAL A 38 12.17 -10.38 -7.94
N GLU A 39 13.24 -10.60 -8.70
CA GLU A 39 14.18 -9.57 -9.07
C GLU A 39 13.50 -8.43 -9.85
N ILE A 40 13.68 -7.19 -9.42
CA ILE A 40 13.09 -6.01 -10.07
C ILE A 40 13.91 -5.66 -11.31
N PRO A 41 13.38 -5.72 -12.54
CA PRO A 41 14.15 -5.51 -13.76
C PRO A 41 14.83 -4.13 -13.81
N SER A 42 16.05 -4.07 -14.34
CA SER A 42 16.75 -2.81 -14.59
C SER A 42 15.92 -1.87 -15.47
N GLY A 43 15.91 -0.57 -15.15
CA GLY A 43 15.08 0.43 -15.84
C GLY A 43 13.65 0.53 -15.33
N SER A 44 13.25 -0.28 -14.34
CA SER A 44 11.95 -0.12 -13.67
C SER A 44 11.87 1.21 -12.92
N LEU A 45 10.66 1.78 -12.84
CA LEU A 45 10.41 3.09 -12.20
C LEU A 45 9.51 2.91 -10.99
N VAL A 46 9.71 3.71 -9.95
CA VAL A 46 8.74 3.85 -8.86
C VAL A 46 8.07 5.21 -9.00
N GLY A 47 6.75 5.21 -9.04
CA GLY A 47 5.94 6.42 -9.04
C GLY A 47 5.26 6.62 -7.68
N ALA A 48 5.20 7.86 -7.22
CA ALA A 48 4.44 8.33 -6.06
C ALA A 48 3.20 9.08 -6.54
N PHE A 49 2.03 8.72 -6.03
CA PHE A 49 0.74 9.20 -6.50
C PHE A 49 -0.12 9.70 -5.35
N VAL A 50 -0.78 10.83 -5.55
CA VAL A 50 -1.95 11.22 -4.74
C VAL A 50 -3.17 10.99 -5.62
N ASP A 51 -4.01 10.04 -5.22
CA ASP A 51 -5.02 9.45 -6.09
C ASP A 51 -4.42 8.98 -7.43
N ASP A 52 -4.72 9.67 -8.53
CA ASP A 52 -4.18 9.38 -9.86
C ASP A 52 -3.18 10.42 -10.36
N GLU A 53 -2.86 11.44 -9.56
CA GLU A 53 -1.86 12.44 -9.90
C GLU A 53 -0.45 11.97 -9.52
N LEU A 54 0.46 11.95 -10.50
CA LEU A 54 1.88 11.61 -10.29
C LEU A 54 2.60 12.79 -9.60
N ARG A 55 3.06 12.57 -8.37
CA ARG A 55 3.75 13.58 -7.54
C ARG A 55 5.25 13.39 -7.45
N GLY A 56 5.76 12.25 -7.92
CA GLY A 56 7.18 11.95 -7.95
C GLY A 56 7.43 10.66 -8.72
N VAL A 57 8.58 10.57 -9.38
CA VAL A 57 8.98 9.37 -10.11
C VAL A 57 10.49 9.23 -10.10
N GLN A 58 10.98 8.00 -9.93
CA GLN A 58 12.41 7.73 -9.98
C GLN A 58 12.71 6.30 -10.44
N VAL A 59 13.85 6.12 -11.11
CA VAL A 59 14.37 4.80 -11.48
C VAL A 59 14.75 4.02 -10.21
N ALA A 60 14.28 2.76 -10.13
CA ALA A 60 14.70 1.83 -9.09
C ALA A 60 16.18 1.45 -9.27
N LYS A 61 16.98 1.63 -8.23
CA LYS A 61 18.40 1.26 -8.22
C LYS A 61 18.58 -0.10 -7.57
N ARG A 62 19.50 -0.91 -8.10
CA ARG A 62 19.92 -2.15 -7.46
C ARG A 62 21.21 -1.92 -6.68
N VAL A 63 21.20 -2.30 -5.41
CA VAL A 63 22.36 -2.24 -4.52
C VAL A 63 22.39 -3.54 -3.71
N ASN A 64 23.50 -4.27 -3.74
CA ASN A 64 23.72 -5.50 -2.97
C ASN A 64 22.60 -6.56 -3.13
N GLY A 65 22.04 -6.69 -4.34
CA GLY A 65 20.96 -7.65 -4.63
C GLY A 65 19.54 -7.17 -4.24
N GLY A 66 19.41 -6.03 -3.56
CA GLY A 66 18.13 -5.41 -3.21
C GLY A 66 17.79 -4.20 -4.08
N GLY A 67 16.49 -3.90 -4.23
CA GLY A 67 16.02 -2.68 -4.88
C GLY A 67 15.97 -1.51 -3.89
N THR A 68 16.35 -0.32 -4.32
CA THR A 68 16.26 0.92 -3.53
C THR A 68 15.79 2.08 -4.41
N VAL A 69 15.15 3.06 -3.80
CA VAL A 69 14.74 4.28 -4.49
C VAL A 69 14.81 5.48 -3.55
N THR A 70 15.16 6.64 -4.11
CA THR A 70 15.06 7.94 -3.43
C THR A 70 14.06 8.78 -4.22
N LEU A 71 12.86 8.96 -3.70
CA LEU A 71 11.80 9.73 -4.35
C LEU A 71 11.79 11.15 -3.84
N VAL A 72 11.70 12.11 -4.76
CA VAL A 72 11.30 13.49 -4.47
C VAL A 72 9.81 13.57 -4.78
N VAL A 73 9.00 13.89 -3.77
CA VAL A 73 7.54 13.86 -3.85
C VAL A 73 6.99 15.24 -3.57
N HIS A 74 6.28 15.80 -4.54
CA HIS A 74 5.64 17.10 -4.40
C HIS A 74 4.28 16.94 -3.70
N ALA A 75 4.23 17.28 -2.41
CA ALA A 75 2.99 17.36 -1.62
C ALA A 75 2.85 18.78 -1.07
N SER A 76 1.66 19.36 -1.24
CA SER A 76 1.41 20.77 -0.86
C SER A 76 0.89 20.95 0.56
N GLN A 77 0.30 19.88 1.07
CA GLN A 77 -0.24 19.72 2.40
C GLN A 77 -0.04 18.25 2.79
N ARG A 78 -0.45 17.88 4.01
CA ARG A 78 -0.39 16.49 4.43
C ARG A 78 -1.33 15.61 3.60
N GLU A 79 -0.77 14.75 2.76
CA GLU A 79 -1.52 13.94 1.79
C GLU A 79 -1.14 12.45 1.90
N THR A 80 -2.10 11.56 1.62
CA THR A 80 -1.83 10.12 1.56
C THR A 80 -1.29 9.76 0.19
N VAL A 81 -0.01 9.42 0.13
CA VAL A 81 0.70 9.02 -1.07
C VAL A 81 0.69 7.51 -1.23
N ARG A 82 0.32 7.05 -2.43
CA ARG A 82 0.39 5.65 -2.88
C ARG A 82 1.59 5.49 -3.80
N PHE A 83 2.14 4.28 -3.85
CA PHE A 83 3.28 3.97 -4.72
C PHE A 83 2.90 2.89 -5.75
N ARG A 84 3.54 2.92 -6.91
CA ARG A 84 3.41 1.88 -7.95
C ARG A 84 4.78 1.66 -8.59
N LEU A 85 5.12 0.42 -8.95
CA LEU A 85 6.31 0.11 -9.75
C LEU A 85 5.92 -0.07 -11.22
N TRP A 86 6.54 0.66 -12.14
CA TRP A 86 6.54 0.29 -13.55
C TRP A 86 7.61 -0.77 -13.79
N ASN A 87 7.18 -1.97 -14.14
CA ASN A 87 8.08 -3.07 -14.46
C ASN A 87 8.54 -2.95 -15.92
N ALA A 88 9.85 -2.74 -16.12
CA ALA A 88 10.40 -2.52 -17.45
C ALA A 88 10.30 -3.76 -18.36
N ALA A 89 10.39 -4.98 -17.81
CA ALA A 89 10.31 -6.20 -18.59
C ALA A 89 8.87 -6.51 -19.03
N ALA A 90 7.90 -6.30 -18.14
CA ALA A 90 6.48 -6.53 -18.42
C ALA A 90 5.79 -5.35 -19.11
N SER A 91 6.43 -4.17 -19.13
CA SER A 91 5.82 -2.91 -19.58
C SER A 91 4.45 -2.64 -18.94
N ALA A 92 4.38 -2.83 -17.61
CA ALA A 92 3.14 -2.72 -16.85
C ALA A 92 3.38 -2.16 -15.44
N TRP A 93 2.36 -1.49 -14.89
CA TRP A 93 2.34 -1.03 -13.51
C TRP A 93 1.98 -2.17 -12.55
N GLN A 94 2.74 -2.30 -11.47
CA GLN A 94 2.50 -3.20 -10.34
C GLN A 94 2.22 -2.38 -9.07
N PRO A 95 1.29 -2.83 -8.21
CA PRO A 95 0.97 -2.14 -6.97
C PRO A 95 2.10 -2.26 -5.94
N ILE A 96 2.28 -1.21 -5.15
CA ILE A 96 3.02 -1.22 -3.89
C ILE A 96 2.00 -1.01 -2.76
N ASN A 97 2.12 -1.78 -1.68
CA ASN A 97 1.06 -1.85 -0.67
C ASN A 97 1.02 -0.64 0.26
N GLU A 98 2.20 -0.15 0.60
CA GLU A 98 2.38 0.88 1.59
C GLU A 98 1.81 2.20 1.09
N ARG A 99 1.25 2.93 2.05
CA ARG A 99 0.74 4.28 1.89
C ARG A 99 1.40 5.12 2.95
N LEU A 100 1.88 6.30 2.57
CA LEU A 100 2.56 7.20 3.49
C LEU A 100 1.77 8.51 3.53
N ALA A 101 1.53 9.04 4.73
CA ALA A 101 1.06 10.41 4.87
C ALA A 101 2.28 11.32 4.87
N LEU A 102 2.49 12.07 3.78
CA LEU A 102 3.65 12.96 3.62
C LEU A 102 3.23 14.42 3.83
N ASP A 103 4.03 15.17 4.57
CA ASP A 103 3.94 16.63 4.64
C ASP A 103 5.01 17.32 3.78
N SER A 104 4.83 18.61 3.51
CA SER A 104 5.80 19.40 2.76
C SER A 104 7.13 19.49 3.52
N GLY A 105 8.23 19.19 2.84
CA GLY A 105 9.59 19.23 3.39
C GLY A 105 9.95 18.05 4.30
N GLU A 106 9.07 17.06 4.43
CA GLU A 106 9.35 15.87 5.23
C GLU A 106 10.42 14.98 4.58
N MET A 107 11.32 14.41 5.41
CA MET A 107 12.27 13.39 4.98
C MET A 107 11.95 12.08 5.69
N LEU A 108 11.54 11.08 4.91
CA LEU A 108 11.27 9.73 5.41
C LEU A 108 12.39 8.77 5.04
N GLY A 109 12.82 8.01 6.06
CA GLY A 109 13.93 7.08 5.96
C GLY A 109 15.30 7.76 6.02
N THR A 110 16.31 6.94 6.27
CA THR A 110 17.72 7.33 6.32
C THR A 110 18.55 6.32 5.52
N ALA A 111 19.87 6.54 5.44
CA ALA A 111 20.76 5.56 4.82
C ALA A 111 20.82 4.22 5.59
N ALA A 112 20.61 4.26 6.92
CA ALA A 112 20.64 3.08 7.79
C ALA A 112 19.26 2.42 7.91
N GLU A 113 18.19 3.20 7.92
CA GLU A 113 16.82 2.73 8.11
C GLU A 113 15.92 3.28 7.02
N ARG A 114 15.69 2.49 5.97
CA ARG A 114 14.89 2.87 4.80
C ARG A 114 13.42 2.50 5.02
N VAL A 115 12.53 3.27 4.40
CA VAL A 115 11.12 2.90 4.31
C VAL A 115 10.98 1.64 3.48
N ARG A 116 10.22 0.66 3.97
CA ARG A 116 9.91 -0.56 3.22
C ARG A 116 8.75 -0.32 2.28
N LEU A 117 8.99 -0.55 0.99
CA LEU A 117 7.96 -0.56 -0.06
C LEU A 117 7.91 -1.96 -0.66
N THR A 118 6.84 -2.69 -0.37
CA THR A 118 6.66 -4.08 -0.75
C THR A 118 5.91 -4.14 -2.06
N LEU A 119 6.61 -4.57 -3.12
CA LEU A 119 6.01 -4.93 -4.39
C LEU A 119 5.29 -6.24 -4.22
N ASP A 120 4.05 -6.31 -4.74
CA ASP A 120 3.26 -7.53 -4.73
C ASP A 120 3.47 -8.27 -3.41
N ALA A 121 3.05 -7.66 -2.30
CA ALA A 121 2.69 -8.51 -1.18
C ALA A 121 1.64 -9.46 -1.75
N ARG A 122 2.08 -10.69 -2.05
CA ARG A 122 1.31 -11.84 -1.59
C ARG A 122 0.91 -11.43 -0.18
N PRO A 123 -0.36 -11.13 0.06
CA PRO A 123 -0.79 -10.55 1.31
C PRO A 123 -0.16 -11.38 2.42
N LEU A 124 0.50 -10.71 3.37
CA LEU A 124 1.11 -11.34 4.54
C LEU A 124 0.05 -11.92 5.51
N ALA A 125 -1.15 -12.21 5.01
CA ALA A 125 -2.22 -12.87 5.71
C ALA A 125 -2.65 -14.08 4.89
N LYS A 126 -2.38 -15.26 5.46
CA LYS A 126 -3.21 -16.44 5.25
C LYS A 126 -4.69 -15.99 5.36
N GLY A 127 -5.45 -16.08 4.26
CA GLY A 127 -6.91 -16.02 4.32
C GLY A 127 -7.61 -14.99 3.43
N LEU A 128 -7.33 -13.68 3.50
CA LEU A 128 -8.28 -12.68 2.97
C LEU A 128 -7.63 -11.47 2.29
N MET A 129 -8.09 -11.15 1.08
CA MET A 129 -7.82 -9.89 0.35
C MET A 129 -9.13 -9.13 0.11
N LEU A 130 -9.12 -7.82 0.34
CA LEU A 130 -10.25 -6.92 0.06
C LEU A 130 -9.88 -5.99 -1.09
N SER A 131 -10.67 -6.01 -2.17
CA SER A 131 -10.68 -5.02 -3.25
C SER A 131 -11.94 -4.16 -3.13
N ARG A 132 -11.99 -2.99 -3.79
CA ARG A 132 -13.17 -2.10 -3.76
C ARG A 132 -14.44 -2.80 -4.24
N ASP A 133 -14.31 -3.73 -5.17
CA ASP A 133 -15.44 -4.37 -5.87
C ASP A 133 -15.51 -5.89 -5.66
N SER A 134 -14.59 -6.48 -4.91
CA SER A 134 -14.59 -7.93 -4.62
C SER A 134 -13.78 -8.28 -3.38
N MET A 135 -14.22 -9.33 -2.68
CA MET A 135 -13.40 -9.98 -1.65
C MET A 135 -12.75 -11.22 -2.28
N ARG A 136 -11.50 -11.51 -1.94
CA ARG A 136 -10.79 -12.69 -2.45
C ARG A 136 -10.24 -13.50 -1.29
N LEU A 137 -10.64 -14.77 -1.21
CA LEU A 137 -10.13 -15.74 -0.24
C LEU A 137 -8.96 -16.50 -0.89
N VAL A 138 -7.74 -16.26 -0.43
CA VAL A 138 -6.55 -16.97 -0.93
C VAL A 138 -6.26 -18.17 -0.04
N ILE A 139 -6.14 -19.35 -0.65
CA ILE A 139 -5.89 -20.60 0.06
C ILE A 139 -4.49 -21.06 -0.29
N ALA A 140 -3.66 -21.26 0.74
CA ALA A 140 -2.30 -21.73 0.56
C ALA A 140 -2.31 -23.08 -0.20
N PRO A 141 -1.53 -23.23 -1.30
CA PRO A 141 -1.53 -24.46 -2.10
C PRO A 141 -1.28 -25.72 -1.28
N GLU A 142 -0.45 -25.63 -0.24
CA GLU A 142 -0.08 -26.74 0.65
C GLU A 142 -1.28 -27.24 1.49
N LEU A 143 -2.28 -26.39 1.70
CA LEU A 143 -3.51 -26.78 2.39
C LEU A 143 -4.47 -27.53 1.47
N LEU A 144 -4.41 -27.35 0.15
CA LEU A 144 -5.31 -28.03 -0.79
C LEU A 144 -5.10 -29.55 -0.81
N ASP A 145 -3.92 -30.03 -0.42
CA ASP A 145 -3.64 -31.47 -0.31
C ASP A 145 -4.36 -32.12 0.87
N THR A 146 -4.53 -31.36 1.96
CA THR A 146 -5.03 -31.87 3.26
C THR A 146 -6.42 -31.39 3.60
N HIS A 147 -6.92 -30.36 2.91
CA HIS A 147 -8.20 -29.72 3.15
C HIS A 147 -9.00 -29.64 1.84
N LYS A 148 -10.31 -29.44 1.99
CA LYS A 148 -11.24 -29.13 0.92
C LYS A 148 -12.07 -27.91 1.29
N VAL A 149 -12.52 -27.18 0.28
CA VAL A 149 -13.40 -26.02 0.45
C VAL A 149 -14.84 -26.47 0.34
N GLN A 150 -15.69 -25.92 1.19
CA GLN A 150 -17.13 -26.06 1.07
C GLN A 150 -17.79 -24.69 1.01
N ARG A 151 -18.88 -24.62 0.26
CA ARG A 151 -19.76 -23.45 0.21
C ARG A 151 -21.13 -23.76 0.78
N SER A 152 -21.81 -22.73 1.29
CA SER A 152 -23.19 -22.80 1.79
C SER A 152 -23.90 -21.48 1.54
N MET A 153 -25.22 -21.54 1.35
CA MET A 153 -26.09 -20.36 1.24
C MET A 153 -26.86 -20.05 2.53
N ASP A 154 -26.89 -21.01 3.46
CA ASP A 154 -27.76 -20.99 4.65
C ASP A 154 -27.04 -21.39 5.94
N LEU A 155 -25.72 -21.62 5.88
CA LEU A 155 -24.86 -22.15 6.95
C LEU A 155 -25.19 -23.57 7.42
N VAL A 156 -26.20 -24.22 6.83
CA VAL A 156 -26.68 -25.55 7.22
C VAL A 156 -26.27 -26.59 6.18
N HIS A 157 -26.55 -26.33 4.90
CA HIS A 157 -26.22 -27.22 3.80
C HIS A 157 -24.90 -26.84 3.16
N TRP A 158 -23.94 -27.75 3.21
CA TRP A 158 -22.58 -27.53 2.73
C TRP A 158 -22.30 -28.44 1.54
N VAL A 159 -21.81 -27.86 0.45
CA VAL A 159 -21.39 -28.58 -0.76
C VAL A 159 -19.91 -28.34 -1.02
N ASP A 160 -19.21 -29.37 -1.49
CA ASP A 160 -17.80 -29.24 -1.87
C ASP A 160 -17.68 -28.24 -3.02
N PHE A 161 -16.77 -27.29 -2.87
CA PHE A 161 -16.48 -26.27 -3.85
C PHE A 161 -15.17 -26.64 -4.56
N PRO A 162 -15.18 -26.83 -5.89
CA PRO A 162 -13.97 -27.20 -6.61
C PRO A 162 -12.99 -26.02 -6.57
N VAL A 163 -11.80 -26.26 -6.02
CA VAL A 163 -10.68 -25.32 -6.08
C VAL A 163 -9.53 -26.05 -6.74
N ASN A 164 -9.12 -25.58 -7.90
CA ASN A 164 -7.95 -26.12 -8.59
C ASN A 164 -6.66 -25.48 -8.05
N GLY A 165 -5.50 -26.11 -8.20
CA GLY A 165 -4.23 -25.60 -7.67
C GLY A 165 -3.89 -24.17 -8.15
N ALA A 166 -4.19 -23.85 -9.41
CA ALA A 166 -4.05 -22.49 -9.95
C ALA A 166 -5.05 -21.48 -9.34
N GLU A 167 -6.22 -21.92 -8.91
CA GLU A 167 -7.22 -21.10 -8.21
C GLU A 167 -6.90 -20.91 -6.72
N GLY A 168 -6.17 -21.84 -6.10
CA GLY A 168 -5.60 -21.66 -4.76
C GLY A 168 -4.57 -20.52 -4.72
N GLU A 169 -3.67 -20.50 -5.71
CA GLU A 169 -2.65 -19.44 -5.85
C GLU A 169 -3.25 -18.09 -6.24
N THR A 170 -4.24 -18.09 -7.14
CA THR A 170 -4.88 -16.85 -7.58
C THR A 170 -5.94 -16.37 -6.59
N GLY A 171 -6.51 -17.23 -5.76
CA GLY A 171 -7.53 -16.91 -4.76
C GLY A 171 -8.96 -16.99 -5.28
N LEU A 172 -9.85 -17.54 -4.46
CA LEU A 172 -11.28 -17.59 -4.69
C LEU A 172 -11.86 -16.18 -4.67
N THR A 173 -12.42 -15.73 -5.78
CA THR A 173 -13.12 -14.44 -5.84
C THR A 173 -14.54 -14.62 -5.30
N ILE A 174 -14.84 -13.90 -4.23
CA ILE A 174 -16.17 -13.80 -3.63
C ILE A 174 -16.80 -12.54 -4.20
N ASP A 175 -17.87 -12.73 -4.98
CA ASP A 175 -18.66 -11.65 -5.54
C ASP A 175 -19.54 -11.04 -4.43
N PRO A 176 -19.30 -9.79 -4.00
CA PRO A 176 -20.06 -9.17 -2.93
C PRO A 176 -21.51 -8.86 -3.33
N SER A 177 -21.85 -8.94 -4.62
CA SER A 177 -23.23 -8.78 -5.11
C SER A 177 -24.08 -10.03 -4.90
N GLN A 178 -23.46 -11.20 -4.69
CA GLN A 178 -24.17 -12.42 -4.31
C GLN A 178 -24.35 -12.45 -2.79
N SER A 179 -25.51 -11.97 -2.33
CA SER A 179 -25.87 -12.01 -0.92
C SER A 179 -25.93 -13.46 -0.42
N HIS A 180 -25.31 -13.73 0.73
CA HIS A 180 -25.39 -14.98 1.51
C HIS A 180 -24.52 -16.16 1.04
N GLU A 181 -23.39 -15.91 0.37
CA GLU A 181 -22.41 -16.98 0.15
C GLU A 181 -21.45 -17.13 1.35
N PHE A 182 -21.38 -18.33 1.93
CA PHE A 182 -20.45 -18.67 3.00
C PHE A 182 -19.46 -19.74 2.53
N TYR A 183 -18.20 -19.58 2.90
CA TYR A 183 -17.12 -20.51 2.55
C TYR A 183 -16.41 -21.00 3.81
N ARG A 184 -16.03 -22.28 3.83
CA ARG A 184 -15.19 -22.86 4.88
C ARG A 184 -14.14 -23.78 4.30
N LEU A 185 -12.98 -23.83 4.96
CA LEU A 185 -11.94 -24.80 4.71
C LEU A 185 -12.04 -25.90 5.76
N ILE A 186 -12.19 -27.15 5.34
CA ILE A 186 -12.26 -28.31 6.24
C ILE A 186 -11.20 -29.33 5.87
N LYS A 187 -10.67 -30.04 6.86
CA LYS A 187 -9.73 -31.13 6.61
C LYS A 187 -10.45 -32.25 5.84
N ARG A 188 -9.77 -32.84 4.86
CA ARG A 188 -10.26 -34.03 4.15
C ARG A 188 -10.39 -35.22 5.09
#